data_AF-A0A5S6Q3A4-F1
#
_entry.id   AF-A0A5S6Q3A4-F1
#
_cell.length_a   1.000
_cell.length_b   1.000
_cell.length_c   1.000
_cell.angle_alpha   90.00
_cell.angle_beta   90.00
_cell.angle_gamma   90.00
#
_symmetry.space_group_name_H-M   'P 1'
#
loop_
_entity.id
_entity.type
_entity.pdbx_description
1 polymer ?
#
loop_
_entity_poly.entity_id
_entity_poly.type
_entity_poly.pdbx_seq_one_letter_code
_entity_poly.pdbx_strand_id
1 'polypeptide(L)'
;MFRLNVFKRAQPESVTFLGAQEGSRSLYAIPGLDYVAHEDVLPYHSNEPVPIIHELFERFLISDPGNDPAFTGRETLKAWREKNYPWLALSSVHRETTECIRVTVIPFYMGCRESQNTTVYWWRYCIRLENLSKEAVVLRERQWKIFSISGTLDTVRGRGVVGLEPVLSPSIPAFQYSSHVSLHAPSGHMWGSFKMERTNGQTFECRIPPFALESCIEEPTSGVAV
;
A
#
# COMPACT_ATOMS: atom_id res chain seq x y z
N MET A 1 -23.23 0.66 -21.91
CA MET A 1 -21.75 0.63 -22.13
C MET A 1 -21.10 1.10 -20.84
N PHE A 2 -20.77 0.17 -19.94
CA PHE A 2 -20.08 0.48 -18.68
C PHE A 2 -18.59 0.65 -18.97
N ARG A 3 -18.07 1.87 -18.85
CA ARG A 3 -16.62 2.12 -18.90
C ARG A 3 -16.05 1.72 -17.55
N LEU A 4 -15.26 0.64 -17.51
CA LEU A 4 -14.33 0.42 -16.40
C LEU A 4 -13.41 1.65 -16.33
N ASN A 5 -13.39 2.32 -15.20
CA ASN A 5 -12.41 3.37 -14.92
C ASN A 5 -11.02 2.72 -14.98
N VAL A 6 -10.26 3.04 -16.03
CA VAL A 6 -8.93 2.46 -16.26
C VAL A 6 -7.96 3.15 -15.30
N PHE A 7 -7.65 2.48 -14.19
CA PHE A 7 -6.57 2.89 -13.29
C PHE A 7 -5.22 2.58 -13.96
N LYS A 8 -4.39 3.59 -14.25
CA LYS A 8 -2.99 3.34 -14.63
C LYS A 8 -2.19 3.03 -13.36
N ARG A 9 -1.51 1.89 -13.34
CA ARG A 9 -0.68 1.39 -12.22
C ARG A 9 0.78 1.25 -12.67
N ALA A 10 1.71 1.52 -11.77
CA ALA A 10 3.13 1.73 -12.06
C ALA A 10 4.06 0.54 -11.78
N GLN A 11 3.66 -0.34 -10.87
CA GLN A 11 4.48 -1.42 -10.33
C GLN A 11 3.77 -2.75 -10.59
N PRO A 12 4.51 -3.86 -10.84
CA PRO A 12 3.91 -5.19 -10.88
C PRO A 12 3.15 -5.41 -9.58
N GLU A 13 1.87 -5.78 -9.69
CA GLU A 13 0.94 -6.01 -8.58
C GLU A 13 1.63 -6.87 -7.55
N SER A 14 2.19 -6.30 -6.49
CA SER A 14 2.81 -7.13 -5.48
C SER A 14 2.86 -6.44 -4.13
N VAL A 15 2.38 -7.16 -3.12
CA VAL A 15 2.61 -6.76 -1.73
C VAL A 15 3.97 -7.27 -1.34
N THR A 16 4.81 -6.33 -0.90
CA THR A 16 6.13 -6.63 -0.39
C THR A 16 6.10 -6.91 1.11
N PHE A 17 6.87 -7.91 1.52
CA PHE A 17 7.11 -8.38 2.87
C PHE A 17 8.63 -8.43 3.13
N LEU A 18 9.03 -8.37 4.40
CA LEU A 18 10.41 -8.62 4.77
C LEU A 18 10.65 -10.14 4.76
N GLY A 19 11.68 -10.61 4.05
CA GLY A 19 12.03 -12.03 4.03
C GLY A 19 12.53 -12.50 5.40
N ALA A 20 12.13 -13.72 5.80
CA ALA A 20 12.47 -14.32 7.09
C ALA A 20 13.88 -14.95 7.19
N GLN A 21 14.62 -15.07 6.09
CA GLN A 21 15.93 -15.74 6.12
C GLN A 21 17.03 -14.82 6.67
N GLU A 22 17.70 -15.30 7.72
CA GLU A 22 18.92 -14.70 8.27
C GLU A 22 19.95 -14.49 7.15
N GLY A 23 20.33 -13.23 6.93
CA GLY A 23 21.38 -12.84 5.97
C GLY A 23 20.90 -12.34 4.61
N SER A 24 19.67 -12.62 4.16
CA SER A 24 19.18 -12.13 2.87
C SER A 24 18.40 -10.82 3.03
N ARG A 25 18.93 -9.68 2.56
CA ARG A 25 18.21 -8.38 2.45
C ARG A 25 16.97 -8.41 1.54
N SER A 26 16.61 -9.57 1.00
CA SER A 26 15.54 -9.70 0.02
C SER A 26 14.18 -9.44 0.64
N LEU A 27 13.51 -8.47 0.05
CA LEU A 27 12.09 -8.26 0.12
C LEU A 27 11.38 -9.39 -0.64
N TYR A 28 10.41 -10.04 -0.01
CA TYR A 28 9.55 -11.04 -0.67
C TYR A 28 8.30 -10.32 -1.19
N ALA A 29 7.94 -10.53 -2.46
CA ALA A 29 6.78 -9.90 -3.06
C ALA A 29 5.78 -10.99 -3.44
N ILE A 30 4.50 -10.82 -3.11
CA ILE A 30 3.42 -11.71 -3.58
C ILE A 30 2.76 -11.04 -4.78
N PRO A 31 3.00 -11.53 -6.00
CA PRO A 31 2.34 -10.99 -7.19
C PRO A 31 0.81 -11.09 -7.09
N GLY A 32 0.08 -10.15 -7.67
CA GLY A 32 -1.37 -10.07 -7.72
C GLY A 32 -2.08 -9.79 -6.39
N LEU A 33 -1.34 -9.60 -5.28
CA LEU A 33 -1.93 -9.18 -4.00
C LEU A 33 -2.03 -7.65 -3.94
N ASP A 34 -3.18 -7.13 -3.52
CA ASP A 34 -3.42 -5.70 -3.30
C ASP A 34 -4.48 -5.47 -2.22
N TYR A 35 -4.59 -4.23 -1.75
CA TYR A 35 -5.62 -3.77 -0.83
C TYR A 35 -6.61 -2.88 -1.58
N VAL A 36 -7.90 -3.10 -1.34
CA VAL A 36 -8.97 -2.30 -1.93
C VAL A 36 -9.89 -1.82 -0.81
N ALA A 37 -10.29 -0.55 -0.85
CA ALA A 37 -11.28 -0.06 0.09
C ALA A 37 -12.64 -0.66 -0.25
N HIS A 38 -13.50 -0.84 0.76
CA HIS A 38 -14.83 -1.41 0.54
C HIS A 38 -15.65 -0.62 -0.51
N GLU A 39 -15.51 0.71 -0.50
CA GLU A 39 -16.18 1.63 -1.45
C GLU A 39 -15.72 1.50 -2.91
N ASP A 40 -14.56 0.87 -3.15
CA ASP A 40 -14.02 0.63 -4.50
C ASP A 40 -14.38 -0.74 -5.05
N VAL A 41 -14.96 -1.62 -4.21
CA VAL A 41 -15.43 -2.93 -4.67
C VAL A 41 -16.70 -2.70 -5.47
N LEU A 42 -16.66 -3.04 -6.75
CA LEU A 42 -17.83 -3.12 -7.62
C LEU A 42 -18.25 -4.59 -7.73
N PRO A 43 -19.24 -5.06 -6.94
CA PRO A 43 -19.63 -6.46 -6.97
C PRO A 43 -20.19 -6.81 -8.35
N TYR A 44 -19.79 -7.97 -8.86
CA TYR A 44 -20.32 -8.54 -10.10
C TYR A 44 -20.35 -10.07 -9.98
N HIS A 45 -21.17 -10.69 -10.82
CA HIS A 45 -21.26 -12.15 -10.94
C HIS A 45 -20.66 -12.60 -12.26
N SER A 46 -19.97 -13.74 -12.23
CA SER A 46 -19.46 -14.42 -13.43
C SER A 46 -20.00 -15.84 -13.45
N ASN A 47 -20.30 -16.34 -14.65
CA ASN A 47 -20.63 -17.75 -14.89
C ASN A 47 -19.40 -18.59 -15.25
N GLU A 48 -18.22 -17.96 -15.33
CA GLU A 48 -16.97 -18.66 -15.60
C GLU A 48 -16.53 -19.48 -14.38
N PRO A 49 -16.04 -20.71 -14.57
CA PRO A 49 -15.58 -21.54 -13.45
C PRO A 49 -14.34 -20.96 -12.76
N VAL A 50 -13.53 -20.18 -13.48
CA VAL A 50 -12.33 -19.50 -12.98
C VAL A 50 -12.41 -18.02 -13.40
N PRO A 51 -13.16 -17.19 -12.66
CA PRO A 51 -13.42 -15.80 -13.05
C PRO A 51 -12.22 -14.85 -12.82
N ILE A 52 -11.21 -15.30 -12.09
CA ILE A 52 -9.99 -14.53 -11.82
C ILE A 52 -8.78 -15.38 -12.19
N ILE A 53 -8.01 -14.91 -13.17
CA ILE A 53 -6.80 -15.58 -13.64
C ILE A 53 -5.64 -15.23 -12.69
N HIS A 54 -5.40 -16.09 -11.69
CA HIS A 54 -4.29 -15.92 -10.74
C HIS A 54 -3.84 -17.25 -10.15
N GLU A 55 -2.53 -17.44 -9.94
CA GLU A 55 -1.96 -18.70 -9.40
C GLU A 55 -2.49 -19.06 -8.01
N LEU A 56 -2.87 -18.06 -7.22
CA LEU A 56 -3.42 -18.26 -5.87
C LEU A 56 -4.93 -18.52 -5.88
N PHE A 57 -5.64 -18.31 -6.99
CA PHE A 57 -7.11 -18.39 -7.03
C PHE A 57 -7.60 -19.78 -6.62
N GLU A 58 -7.21 -20.83 -7.35
CA GLU A 58 -7.60 -22.20 -7.04
C GLU A 58 -6.92 -22.75 -5.78
N ARG A 59 -5.79 -22.16 -5.38
CA ARG A 59 -5.12 -22.50 -4.13
C ARG A 59 -5.91 -22.00 -2.92
N PHE A 60 -6.58 -20.86 -3.01
CA PHE A 60 -7.29 -20.24 -1.90
C PHE A 60 -8.80 -20.46 -1.92
N LEU A 61 -9.38 -20.63 -3.10
CA LEU A 61 -10.83 -20.71 -3.27
C LEU A 61 -11.22 -22.07 -3.87
N ILE A 62 -12.38 -22.56 -3.46
CA ILE A 62 -13.03 -23.73 -4.04
C ILE A 62 -14.42 -23.32 -4.53
N SER A 63 -14.80 -23.77 -5.72
CA SER A 63 -16.13 -23.51 -6.26
C SER A 63 -17.18 -24.16 -5.36
N ASP A 64 -18.19 -23.37 -5.00
CA ASP A 64 -19.30 -23.76 -4.16
C ASP A 64 -20.58 -23.11 -4.68
N PRO A 65 -21.20 -23.69 -5.74
CA PRO A 65 -22.33 -23.08 -6.42
C PRO A 65 -23.59 -22.89 -5.55
N GLY A 66 -23.62 -23.49 -4.35
CA GLY A 66 -24.71 -23.32 -3.39
C GLY A 66 -24.63 -22.05 -2.55
N ASN A 67 -23.53 -21.30 -2.64
CA ASN A 67 -23.27 -20.07 -1.89
C ASN A 67 -23.23 -18.82 -2.79
N ASP A 68 -23.40 -17.64 -2.21
CA ASP A 68 -23.18 -16.34 -2.85
C ASP A 68 -22.20 -15.51 -2.00
N PRO A 69 -20.96 -15.25 -2.48
CA PRO A 69 -20.41 -15.66 -3.77
C PRO A 69 -20.21 -17.19 -3.91
N ALA A 70 -20.22 -17.70 -5.15
CA ALA A 70 -20.10 -19.13 -5.50
C ALA A 70 -18.71 -19.75 -5.25
N PHE A 71 -17.97 -19.21 -4.29
CA PHE A 71 -16.63 -19.64 -3.90
C PHE A 71 -16.47 -19.57 -2.40
N THR A 72 -15.97 -20.64 -1.81
CA THR A 72 -15.65 -20.72 -0.37
C THR A 72 -14.14 -20.76 -0.18
N GLY A 73 -13.66 -20.19 0.93
CA GLY A 73 -12.25 -20.21 1.31
C GLY A 73 -11.77 -21.61 1.70
N ARG A 74 -10.70 -22.10 1.06
CA ARG A 74 -10.01 -23.35 1.43
C ARG A 74 -9.23 -23.17 2.74
N GLU A 75 -8.84 -24.30 3.33
CA GLU A 75 -7.99 -24.29 4.54
C GLU A 75 -6.63 -23.62 4.32
N THR A 76 -6.10 -23.73 3.11
CA THR A 76 -4.91 -22.99 2.63
C THR A 76 -5.07 -21.48 2.71
N LEU A 77 -6.26 -20.92 2.44
CA LEU A 77 -6.53 -19.49 2.60
C LEU A 77 -6.57 -19.11 4.08
N LYS A 78 -7.20 -19.93 4.93
CA LYS A 78 -7.25 -19.68 6.38
C LYS A 78 -5.85 -19.70 6.99
N ALA A 79 -5.08 -20.75 6.74
CA ALA A 79 -3.70 -20.88 7.21
C ALA A 79 -2.81 -19.74 6.68
N TRP A 80 -2.98 -19.33 5.41
CA TRP A 80 -2.27 -18.19 4.86
C TRP A 80 -2.68 -16.89 5.56
N ARG A 81 -3.97 -16.67 5.79
CA ARG A 81 -4.47 -15.48 6.48
C ARG A 81 -3.94 -15.43 7.90
N GLU A 82 -4.02 -16.49 8.68
CA GLU A 82 -3.50 -16.55 10.05
C GLU A 82 -2.00 -16.25 10.11
N LYS A 83 -1.22 -16.87 9.22
CA LYS A 83 0.23 -16.64 9.16
C LYS A 83 0.59 -15.19 8.79
N ASN A 84 -0.18 -14.57 7.90
CA ASN A 84 0.14 -13.24 7.38
C ASN A 84 -0.64 -12.11 8.07
N TYR A 85 -1.62 -12.43 8.91
CA TYR A 85 -2.52 -11.46 9.55
C TYR A 85 -1.76 -10.32 10.24
N PRO A 86 -0.68 -10.55 11.00
CA PRO A 86 0.07 -9.46 11.64
C PRO A 86 0.61 -8.42 10.65
N TRP A 87 0.94 -8.85 9.43
CA TRP A 87 1.52 -8.03 8.37
C TRP A 87 0.48 -7.48 7.38
N LEU A 88 -0.71 -8.09 7.34
CA LEU A 88 -1.84 -7.69 6.50
C LEU A 88 -2.81 -6.76 7.23
N ALA A 89 -2.79 -6.77 8.57
CA ALA A 89 -3.64 -5.93 9.38
C ALA A 89 -3.40 -4.45 9.02
N LEU A 90 -4.46 -3.80 8.55
CA LEU A 90 -4.46 -2.37 8.32
C LEU A 90 -4.35 -1.68 9.67
N SER A 91 -3.21 -1.05 9.95
CA SER A 91 -3.04 -0.30 11.20
C SER A 91 -3.85 1.00 11.17
N SER A 92 -3.89 1.67 10.01
CA SER A 92 -4.60 2.93 9.83
C SER A 92 -4.77 3.29 8.36
N VAL A 93 -5.74 4.17 8.06
CA VAL A 93 -5.93 4.76 6.74
C VAL A 93 -6.03 6.27 6.92
N HIS A 94 -5.17 7.02 6.23
CA HIS A 94 -5.07 8.47 6.32
C HIS A 94 -5.50 9.09 5.00
N ARG A 95 -6.32 10.14 5.05
CA ARG A 95 -6.88 10.75 3.84
C ARG A 95 -6.93 12.27 3.96
N GLU A 96 -6.40 12.96 2.97
CA GLU A 96 -6.50 14.41 2.84
C GLU A 96 -6.85 14.78 1.40
N THR A 97 -7.63 15.85 1.22
CA THR A 97 -7.95 16.38 -0.11
C THR A 97 -7.48 17.82 -0.19
N THR A 98 -6.66 18.12 -1.19
CA THR A 98 -6.17 19.48 -1.48
C THR A 98 -6.42 19.77 -2.95
N GLU A 99 -7.07 20.89 -3.28
CA GLU A 99 -7.25 21.32 -4.68
C GLU A 99 -7.91 20.21 -5.55
N CYS A 100 -8.94 19.55 -5.00
CA CYS A 100 -9.64 18.40 -5.60
C CYS A 100 -8.79 17.13 -5.83
N ILE A 101 -7.54 17.09 -5.36
CA ILE A 101 -6.72 15.89 -5.38
C ILE A 101 -6.77 15.25 -3.99
N ARG A 102 -7.30 14.02 -3.94
CA ARG A 102 -7.39 13.22 -2.73
C ARG A 102 -6.20 12.28 -2.65
N VAL A 103 -5.47 12.36 -1.54
CA VAL A 103 -4.36 11.47 -1.20
C VAL A 103 -4.84 10.55 -0.09
N THR A 104 -4.77 9.25 -0.33
CA THR A 104 -4.99 8.21 0.68
C THR A 104 -3.68 7.49 0.94
N VAL A 105 -3.30 7.35 2.20
CA VAL A 105 -2.08 6.65 2.63
C VAL A 105 -2.42 5.52 3.57
N ILE A 106 -1.83 4.36 3.32
CA ILE A 106 -1.98 3.16 4.14
C ILE A 106 -0.59 2.62 4.49
N PRO A 107 -0.11 2.79 5.72
CA PRO A 107 1.15 2.21 6.18
C PRO A 107 0.98 0.74 6.59
N PHE A 108 2.03 -0.04 6.37
CA PHE A 108 2.14 -1.45 6.73
C PHE A 108 3.49 -1.69 7.35
N TYR A 109 3.52 -2.17 8.60
CA TYR A 109 4.76 -2.64 9.21
C TYR A 109 5.20 -3.93 8.53
N MET A 110 6.50 -4.04 8.23
CA MET A 110 7.07 -5.21 7.55
C MET A 110 7.99 -6.04 8.46
N GLY A 111 8.31 -5.52 9.64
CA GLY A 111 9.25 -6.15 10.56
C GLY A 111 10.52 -5.32 10.78
N CYS A 112 11.42 -5.86 11.56
CA CYS A 112 12.72 -5.27 11.84
C CYS A 112 13.85 -6.29 11.63
N ARG A 113 15.07 -5.79 11.54
CA ARG A 113 16.28 -6.61 11.51
C ARG A 113 17.35 -6.00 12.38
N GLU A 114 18.03 -6.85 13.12
CA GLU A 114 19.20 -6.47 13.89
C GLU A 114 20.48 -6.75 13.10
N SER A 115 21.41 -5.80 13.12
CA SER A 115 22.75 -5.96 12.56
C SER A 115 23.73 -5.13 13.37
N GLN A 116 24.78 -5.78 13.89
CA GLN A 116 25.88 -5.11 14.61
C GLN A 116 25.38 -4.13 15.70
N ASN A 117 24.47 -4.58 16.56
CA ASN A 117 23.82 -3.80 17.63
C ASN A 117 22.96 -2.62 17.16
N THR A 118 22.56 -2.59 15.89
CA THR A 118 21.60 -1.61 15.36
C THR A 118 20.37 -2.35 14.85
N THR A 119 19.18 -1.86 15.23
CA THR A 119 17.92 -2.39 14.71
C THR A 119 17.37 -1.44 13.64
N VAL A 120 17.04 -1.99 12.47
CA VAL A 120 16.38 -1.27 11.37
C VAL A 120 14.97 -1.80 11.22
N TYR A 121 14.00 -0.91 11.32
CA TYR A 121 12.57 -1.18 11.18
C TYR A 121 12.11 -0.78 9.78
N TRP A 122 11.24 -1.58 9.16
CA TRP A 122 10.79 -1.40 7.79
C TRP A 122 9.27 -1.25 7.71
N TRP A 123 8.82 -0.30 6.90
CA TRP A 123 7.42 -0.14 6.55
C TRP A 123 7.27 -0.03 5.04
N ARG A 124 6.17 -0.59 4.53
CA ARG A 124 5.64 -0.27 3.20
C ARG A 124 4.49 0.71 3.39
N TYR A 125 4.29 1.59 2.42
CA TYR A 125 3.08 2.39 2.35
C TYR A 125 2.46 2.29 0.97
N CYS A 126 1.14 2.22 0.92
CA CYS A 126 0.36 2.36 -0.30
C CYS A 126 -0.17 3.80 -0.37
N ILE A 127 0.03 4.46 -1.51
CA ILE A 127 -0.52 5.79 -1.78
C ILE A 127 -1.43 5.72 -2.97
N ARG A 128 -2.64 6.22 -2.78
CA ARG A 128 -3.61 6.44 -3.84
C ARG A 128 -3.85 7.92 -4.01
N LEU A 129 -3.72 8.37 -5.25
CA LEU A 129 -4.03 9.70 -5.73
C LEU A 129 -5.32 9.62 -6.54
N GLU A 130 -6.26 10.51 -6.25
CA GLU A 130 -7.52 10.61 -7.00
C GLU A 130 -7.79 12.06 -7.36
N ASN A 131 -8.05 12.32 -8.63
CA ASN A 131 -8.47 13.60 -9.15
C ASN A 131 -10.00 13.64 -9.19
N LEU A 132 -10.57 14.45 -8.30
CA LEU A 132 -12.00 14.66 -8.15
C LEU A 132 -12.50 15.85 -9.00
N SER A 133 -11.62 16.47 -9.77
CA SER A 133 -11.94 17.59 -10.66
C SER A 133 -12.20 17.13 -12.10
N LYS A 134 -12.58 18.09 -12.94
CA LYS A 134 -12.71 17.89 -14.39
C LYS A 134 -11.45 18.25 -15.18
N GLU A 135 -10.45 18.83 -14.51
CA GLU A 135 -9.21 19.28 -15.15
C GLU A 135 -8.11 18.24 -14.97
N ALA A 136 -7.25 18.08 -15.98
CA ALA A 136 -6.12 17.18 -15.88
C ALA A 136 -4.97 17.82 -15.09
N VAL A 137 -4.30 17.02 -14.28
CA VAL A 137 -3.10 17.42 -13.53
C VAL A 137 -1.99 16.38 -13.66
N VAL A 138 -0.74 16.80 -13.52
CA VAL A 138 0.44 15.93 -13.55
C VAL A 138 1.18 16.06 -12.22
N LEU A 139 1.51 14.92 -11.60
CA LEU A 139 2.42 14.91 -10.46
C LEU A 139 3.85 15.07 -10.96
N ARG A 140 4.54 16.13 -10.53
CA ARG A 140 5.91 16.47 -10.95
C ARG A 140 6.97 16.10 -9.95
N GLU A 141 6.73 16.41 -8.68
CA GLU A 141 7.72 16.23 -7.62
C GLU A 141 7.05 15.70 -6.35
N ARG A 142 7.83 15.00 -5.54
CA ARG A 142 7.47 14.59 -4.18
C ARG A 142 8.42 15.22 -3.18
N GLN A 143 7.89 15.63 -2.04
CA GLN A 143 8.65 16.03 -0.88
C GLN A 143 8.11 15.30 0.35
N TRP A 144 8.96 14.52 1.00
CA TRP A 144 8.67 13.81 2.22
C TRP A 144 9.41 14.44 3.40
N LYS A 145 8.76 14.46 4.55
CA LYS A 145 9.35 14.69 5.86
C LYS A 145 9.14 13.44 6.69
N ILE A 146 10.21 12.96 7.30
CA ILE A 146 10.25 11.71 8.04
C ILE A 146 10.85 12.02 9.40
N PHE A 147 10.04 11.91 10.46
CA PHE A 147 10.48 12.17 11.83
C PHE A 147 10.50 10.86 12.61
N SER A 148 11.66 10.46 13.11
CA SER A 148 11.79 9.30 13.99
C SER A 148 11.59 9.70 15.45
N ILE A 149 11.18 8.74 16.30
CA ILE A 149 11.08 8.98 17.75
C ILE A 149 12.45 9.24 18.41
N SER A 150 13.57 8.90 17.74
CA SER A 150 14.92 9.28 18.16
C SER A 150 15.22 10.77 18.00
N GLY A 151 14.30 11.55 17.42
CA GLY A 151 14.46 12.99 17.19
C GLY A 151 15.10 13.34 15.85
N THR A 152 15.31 12.37 14.97
CA THR A 152 15.88 12.60 13.63
C THR A 152 14.78 13.06 12.67
N LEU A 153 15.03 14.15 11.93
CA LEU A 153 14.15 14.65 10.88
C LEU A 153 14.85 14.59 9.53
N ASP A 154 14.40 13.69 8.66
CA ASP A 154 14.88 13.58 7.29
C ASP A 154 13.90 14.23 6.30
N THR A 155 14.45 14.83 5.25
CA THR A 155 13.68 15.38 4.13
C THR A 155 14.12 14.74 2.83
N VAL A 156 13.18 14.13 2.10
CA VAL A 156 13.45 13.50 0.81
C VAL A 156 12.69 14.25 -0.27
N ARG A 157 13.41 14.76 -1.27
CA ARG A 157 12.81 15.41 -2.46
C ARG A 157 13.19 14.64 -3.71
N GLY A 158 12.29 14.60 -4.70
CA GLY A 158 12.60 14.00 -5.98
C GLY A 158 11.52 14.17 -7.02
N ARG A 159 11.89 13.98 -8.28
CA ARG A 159 10.96 13.99 -9.42
C ARG A 159 10.06 12.75 -9.37
N GLY A 160 8.78 12.96 -9.64
CA GLY A 160 7.77 11.93 -9.74
C GLY A 160 7.62 11.06 -8.48
N VAL A 161 6.99 9.92 -8.67
CA VAL A 161 6.82 8.83 -7.70
C VAL A 161 7.17 7.52 -8.40
N VAL A 162 7.99 6.67 -7.76
CA VAL A 162 8.42 5.37 -8.31
C VAL A 162 8.93 5.42 -9.76
N GLY A 163 9.58 6.52 -10.15
CA GLY A 163 10.10 6.73 -11.51
C GLY A 163 9.08 7.28 -12.52
N LEU A 164 7.85 7.57 -12.11
CA LEU A 164 6.78 8.08 -12.96
C LEU A 164 6.27 9.46 -12.55
N GLU A 165 5.77 10.20 -13.52
CA GLU A 165 5.01 11.44 -13.34
C GLU A 165 3.56 11.19 -13.80
N PRO A 166 2.70 10.63 -12.94
CA PRO A 166 1.35 10.24 -13.35
C PRO A 166 0.50 11.45 -13.73
N VAL A 167 -0.23 11.28 -14.84
CA VAL A 167 -1.27 12.21 -15.28
C VAL A 167 -2.62 11.72 -14.72
N LEU A 168 -3.30 12.56 -13.96
CA LEU A 168 -4.64 12.31 -13.45
C LEU A 168 -5.63 13.16 -14.25
N SER A 169 -6.57 12.52 -14.94
CA SER A 169 -7.56 13.18 -15.78
C SER A 169 -8.94 12.55 -15.57
N PRO A 170 -10.04 13.14 -16.06
CA PRO A 170 -11.36 12.50 -15.96
C PRO A 170 -11.41 11.09 -16.57
N SER A 171 -10.57 10.80 -17.57
CA SER A 171 -10.47 9.47 -18.19
C SER A 171 -9.61 8.47 -17.41
N ILE A 172 -8.70 8.98 -16.56
CA ILE A 172 -7.79 8.21 -15.71
C ILE A 172 -7.75 8.95 -14.35
N PRO A 173 -8.82 8.84 -13.55
CA PRO A 173 -9.01 9.74 -12.41
C PRO A 173 -8.15 9.36 -11.22
N ALA A 174 -7.45 8.23 -11.25
CA ALA A 174 -6.69 7.75 -10.11
C ALA A 174 -5.41 7.02 -10.49
N PHE A 175 -4.45 7.07 -9.57
CA PHE A 175 -3.15 6.41 -9.64
C PHE A 175 -2.79 5.85 -8.27
N GLN A 176 -2.31 4.62 -8.22
CA GLN A 176 -1.89 3.96 -6.99
C GLN A 176 -0.47 3.42 -7.13
N TYR A 177 0.33 3.59 -6.07
CA TYR A 177 1.67 3.01 -5.98
C TYR A 177 2.01 2.60 -4.56
N SER A 178 2.95 1.68 -4.42
CA SER A 178 3.56 1.31 -3.15
C SER A 178 5.06 1.66 -3.15
N SER A 179 5.58 2.00 -1.97
CA SER A 179 7.01 2.22 -1.72
C SER A 179 7.32 1.90 -0.26
N HIS A 180 8.59 1.96 0.12
CA HIS A 180 9.06 1.57 1.44
C HIS A 180 9.82 2.70 2.13
N VAL A 181 9.94 2.59 3.45
CA VAL A 181 10.78 3.44 4.31
C VAL A 181 11.39 2.57 5.40
N SER A 182 12.59 2.92 5.83
CA SER A 182 13.27 2.29 6.96
C SER A 182 13.67 3.32 7.99
N LEU A 183 13.54 2.99 9.28
CA LEU A 183 14.02 3.82 10.39
C LEU A 183 14.95 3.02 11.30
N HIS A 184 15.90 3.71 11.93
CA HIS A 184 16.69 3.19 13.05
C HIS A 184 15.95 3.32 14.39
N ALA A 185 14.62 3.39 14.36
CA ALA A 185 13.77 3.59 15.53
C ALA A 185 12.46 2.82 15.36
N PRO A 186 11.84 2.34 16.47
CA PRO A 186 10.63 1.51 16.42
C PRO A 186 9.37 2.28 16.02
N SER A 187 9.43 3.61 16.01
CA SER A 187 8.33 4.46 15.59
C SER A 187 8.78 5.78 14.96
N GLY A 188 7.86 6.39 14.22
CA GLY A 188 8.05 7.67 13.57
C GLY A 188 6.77 8.20 12.94
N HIS A 189 6.87 9.36 12.29
CA HIS A 189 5.79 10.01 11.58
C HIS A 189 6.29 10.43 10.20
N MET A 190 5.44 10.26 9.19
CA MET A 190 5.71 10.71 7.83
C MET A 190 4.61 11.61 7.33
N TRP A 191 4.98 12.68 6.63
CA TRP A 191 4.07 13.58 5.95
C TRP A 191 4.79 14.27 4.80
N GLY A 192 4.07 15.01 3.97
CA GLY A 192 4.72 15.62 2.81
C GLY A 192 3.78 16.36 1.90
N SER A 193 4.27 16.61 0.69
CA SER A 193 3.49 17.18 -0.39
C SER A 193 3.95 16.65 -1.75
N PHE A 194 3.01 16.60 -2.68
CA PHE A 194 3.27 16.46 -4.10
C PHE A 194 3.16 17.82 -4.76
N LYS A 195 4.10 18.14 -5.65
CA LYS A 195 3.96 19.27 -6.56
C LYS A 195 3.19 18.80 -7.78
N MET A 196 2.03 19.40 -7.99
CA MET A 196 1.12 19.12 -9.09
C MET A 196 1.20 20.26 -10.11
N GLU A 197 1.05 19.94 -11.39
CA GLU A 197 1.03 20.90 -12.50
C GLU A 197 -0.27 20.74 -13.30
N ARG A 198 -0.98 21.84 -13.51
CA ARG A 198 -2.20 21.90 -14.34
C ARG A 198 -1.82 22.05 -15.81
N THR A 199 -2.78 21.80 -16.71
CA THR A 199 -2.58 21.94 -18.17
C THR A 199 -2.20 23.36 -18.61
N ASN A 200 -2.52 24.38 -17.81
CA ASN A 200 -2.16 25.77 -18.06
C ASN A 200 -0.75 26.14 -17.54
N GLY A 201 0.01 25.18 -16.99
CA GLY A 201 1.34 25.38 -16.43
C GLY A 201 1.37 25.88 -14.97
N GLN A 202 0.21 26.19 -14.37
CA GLN A 202 0.17 26.57 -12.95
C GLN A 202 0.45 25.36 -12.06
N THR A 203 1.26 25.57 -11.02
CA THR A 203 1.60 24.53 -10.04
C THR A 203 0.93 24.76 -8.71
N PHE A 204 0.62 23.68 -7.98
CA PHE A 204 0.14 23.72 -6.62
C PHE A 204 0.72 22.57 -5.78
N GLU A 205 0.69 22.72 -4.46
CA GLU A 205 1.06 21.64 -3.54
C GLU A 205 -0.19 20.86 -3.13
N CYS A 206 -0.14 19.54 -3.34
CA CYS A 206 -1.12 18.59 -2.82
C CYS A 206 -0.55 17.94 -1.56
N ARG A 207 -1.24 18.05 -0.42
CA ARG A 207 -0.73 17.57 0.86
C ARG A 207 -0.86 16.06 0.98
N ILE A 208 0.16 15.45 1.58
CA ILE A 208 0.13 14.08 2.04
C ILE A 208 -0.16 14.13 3.54
N PRO A 209 -1.27 13.52 4.01
CA PRO A 209 -1.63 13.59 5.42
C PRO A 209 -0.53 12.96 6.29
N PRO A 210 -0.31 13.47 7.51
CA PRO A 210 0.59 12.82 8.44
C PRO A 210 0.06 11.43 8.81
N PHE A 211 0.96 10.45 8.83
CA PHE A 211 0.66 9.09 9.26
C PHE A 211 1.78 8.56 10.15
N ALA A 212 1.39 7.71 11.11
CA ALA A 212 2.30 7.08 12.03
C ALA A 212 2.94 5.83 11.40
N LEU A 213 4.20 5.63 11.74
CA LEU A 213 4.95 4.40 11.52
C LEU A 213 5.12 3.75 12.89
N GLU A 214 4.37 2.69 13.14
CA GLU A 214 4.42 1.97 14.41
C GLU A 214 4.90 0.54 14.14
N SER A 215 5.85 0.07 14.94
CA SER A 215 6.18 -1.34 14.99
C SER A 215 5.19 -2.05 15.90
N CYS A 216 4.68 -3.20 15.46
CA CYS A 216 3.98 -4.11 16.35
C CYS A 216 5.04 -4.75 17.24
N ILE A 217 5.17 -4.26 18.48
CA ILE A 217 5.97 -4.96 19.49
C ILE A 217 5.16 -6.21 19.86
N GLU A 218 5.56 -7.37 19.35
CA GLU A 218 5.21 -8.61 20.03
C GLU A 218 5.97 -8.59 21.36
N GLU A 219 5.25 -8.49 22.48
CA GLU A 219 5.85 -8.93 23.75
C GLU A 219 6.31 -10.38 23.53
N PRO A 220 7.56 -10.73 23.86
CA PRO A 220 7.95 -12.13 23.85
C PRO A 220 7.04 -12.81 24.86
N THR A 221 6.16 -13.70 24.39
CA THR A 221 5.37 -14.55 25.27
C THR A 221 6.35 -15.26 26.18
N SER A 222 6.38 -14.84 27.44
CA SER A 222 7.02 -15.53 28.55
C SER A 222 6.29 -16.85 28.73
N GLY A 223 6.68 -17.82 27.91
CA GLY A 223 6.30 -19.22 28.04
C GLY A 223 7.00 -19.79 29.25
N VAL A 224 6.31 -19.74 30.38
CA VAL A 224 6.62 -20.43 31.62
C VAL A 224 6.93 -21.89 31.32
N ALA A 225 8.17 -22.31 31.59
CA ALA A 225 8.48 -23.72 31.79
C ALA A 225 7.98 -24.09 33.19
N VAL A 226 7.01 -25.01 33.25
CA VAL A 226 6.77 -25.88 34.40
C VAL A 226 7.05 -27.31 33.94
#